data_AF-W1YGL8-F1
#
_entry.id   AF-W1YGL8-F1
#
_cell.length_a   1.000
_cell.length_b   1.000
_cell.length_c   1.000
_cell.angle_alpha   90.00
_cell.angle_beta   90.00
_cell.angle_gamma   90.00
#
_symmetry.space_group_name_H-M   'P 1'
#
loop_
_entity.id
_entity.type
_entity.pdbx_description
1 polymer ?
#
loop_
_entity_poly.entity_id
_entity_poly.type
_entity_poly.pdbx_seq_one_letter_code
_entity_poly.pdbx_strand_id
1 'polypeptide(L)'
;ETEAQRLDSMINDLLVMSRNQQKNALVSETIKANQLWSEVLDNAAFEAEQMGKSLTVNFPPGPWPLYGNPNALESALENIVR
;
A
#
# COMPACT_ATOMS: atom_id res chain seq x y z
N GLU A 1 -4.36 18.12 30.47
CA GLU A 1 -5.66 17.69 29.89
C GLU A 1 -5.54 17.13 28.47
N THR A 2 -4.43 17.39 27.76
CA THR A 2 -4.26 17.09 26.33
C THR A 2 -3.72 15.68 25.99
N GLU A 3 -3.22 14.94 26.99
CA GLU A 3 -2.55 13.65 26.77
C GLU A 3 -3.51 12.45 26.83
N ALA A 4 -4.46 12.48 27.75
CA ALA A 4 -5.54 11.48 27.82
C ALA A 4 -6.40 11.50 26.55
N GLN A 5 -6.75 12.68 26.03
CA GLN A 5 -7.51 12.82 24.79
C GLN A 5 -6.74 12.33 23.56
N ARG A 6 -5.41 12.50 23.51
CA ARG A 6 -4.58 11.92 22.44
C ARG A 6 -4.56 10.39 22.51
N LEU A 7 -4.41 9.83 23.70
CA LEU A 7 -4.44 8.38 23.91
C LEU A 7 -5.78 7.79 23.45
N ASP A 8 -6.90 8.43 23.81
CA ASP A 8 -8.22 8.00 23.38
C ASP A 8 -8.38 8.06 21.85
N SER A 9 -7.82 9.10 21.21
CA SER A 9 -7.79 9.18 19.74
C SER A 9 -6.99 8.02 19.13
N MET A 10 -5.79 7.74 19.65
CA MET A 10 -4.94 6.66 19.14
C MET A 10 -5.57 5.27 19.34
N ILE A 11 -6.26 5.05 20.47
CA ILE A 11 -7.00 3.81 20.71
C ILE A 11 -8.14 3.67 19.70
N ASN A 12 -8.87 4.74 19.42
CA ASN A 12 -9.93 4.73 18.42
C ASN A 12 -9.37 4.43 17.02
N ASP A 13 -8.26 5.07 16.64
CA ASP A 13 -7.59 4.84 15.36
C ASP A 13 -7.13 3.37 15.22
N LEU A 14 -6.53 2.79 16.27
CA LEU A 14 -6.15 1.37 16.31
C LEU A 14 -7.35 0.43 16.17
N LEU A 15 -8.47 0.72 16.84
CA LEU A 15 -9.68 -0.09 16.75
C LEU A 15 -10.31 -0.03 15.36
N VAL A 16 -10.28 1.15 14.71
CA VAL A 16 -10.75 1.32 13.32
C VAL A 16 -9.84 0.56 12.35
N MET A 17 -8.52 0.66 12.51
CA MET A 17 -7.54 -0.10 11.72
C MET A 17 -7.75 -1.61 11.84
N SER A 18 -7.93 -2.12 13.06
CA SER A 18 -8.14 -3.55 13.32
C SER A 18 -9.40 -4.08 12.62
N ARG A 19 -10.52 -3.34 12.70
CA ARG A 19 -11.77 -3.73 12.02
C ARG A 19 -11.64 -3.70 10.50
N ASN A 20 -10.90 -2.72 9.97
CA ASN A 20 -10.64 -2.63 8.54
C ASN A 20 -9.71 -3.74 8.04
N GLN A 21 -8.71 -4.14 8.83
CA GLN A 21 -7.88 -5.32 8.52
C GLN A 21 -8.72 -6.61 8.40
N GLN A 22 -9.67 -6.83 9.32
CA GLN A 22 -10.53 -8.01 9.28
C GLN A 22 -11.43 -8.03 8.03
N LYS A 23 -12.00 -6.89 7.63
CA LYS A 23 -12.79 -6.80 6.39
C LYS A 23 -11.92 -6.98 5.15
N ASN A 24 -10.71 -6.43 5.14
CA ASN A 24 -9.81 -6.52 4.01
C ASN A 24 -9.30 -7.95 3.78
N ALA A 25 -9.12 -8.75 4.83
CA ALA A 25 -8.70 -10.15 4.72
C ALA A 25 -9.69 -11.05 3.95
N LEU A 26 -10.96 -10.64 3.81
CA LEU A 26 -12.02 -11.42 3.17
C LEU A 26 -12.18 -11.17 1.66
N VAL A 27 -11.56 -10.10 1.14
CA VAL A 27 -11.58 -9.79 -0.29
C VAL A 27 -10.37 -10.46 -0.94
N SER A 28 -10.63 -11.57 -1.63
CA SER A 28 -9.64 -12.25 -2.46
C SER A 28 -10.05 -12.11 -3.92
N GLU A 29 -9.45 -11.14 -4.60
CA GLU A 29 -9.64 -10.95 -6.04
C GLU A 29 -8.43 -11.49 -6.80
N THR A 30 -8.67 -11.90 -8.06
CA THR A 30 -7.58 -12.21 -8.99
C THR A 30 -7.29 -10.95 -9.79
N ILE A 31 -6.16 -10.30 -9.52
CA ILE A 31 -5.71 -9.10 -10.24
C ILE A 31 -4.35 -9.34 -10.88
N LYS A 32 -4.08 -8.72 -12.03
CA LYS A 32 -2.77 -8.84 -12.67
C LYS A 32 -1.78 -7.89 -12.01
N ALA A 33 -0.58 -8.37 -11.70
CA ALA A 33 0.45 -7.58 -11.02
C ALA A 33 0.81 -6.28 -11.78
N ASN A 34 0.92 -6.36 -13.11
CA ASN A 34 1.19 -5.19 -13.94
C ASN A 34 0.08 -4.13 -13.89
N GLN A 35 -1.17 -4.52 -13.64
CA GLN A 35 -2.27 -3.57 -13.52
C GLN A 35 -2.31 -2.97 -12.11
N LEU A 36 -2.11 -3.80 -11.09
CA LEU A 36 -2.12 -3.37 -9.69
C LEU A 36 -1.00 -2.37 -9.37
N TRP A 37 0.20 -2.61 -9.87
CA TRP A 37 1.39 -1.88 -9.44
C TRP A 37 1.91 -0.84 -10.44
N SER A 38 1.27 -0.66 -11.60
CA SER A 38 1.72 0.32 -12.61
C SER A 38 1.77 1.72 -12.03
N GLU A 39 0.67 2.17 -11.42
CA GLU A 39 0.56 3.54 -10.88
C GLU A 39 1.53 3.77 -9.72
N VAL A 40 1.71 2.79 -8.84
CA VAL A 40 2.68 2.86 -7.73
C VAL A 40 4.11 3.05 -8.25
N LEU A 41 4.50 2.30 -9.28
CA LEU A 41 5.83 2.39 -9.88
C LEU A 41 6.03 3.71 -10.64
N ASP A 42 5.01 4.18 -11.35
CA ASP A 42 5.05 5.45 -12.08
C ASP A 42 5.21 6.63 -11.10
N ASN A 43 4.41 6.64 -10.02
CA ASN A 43 4.51 7.64 -8.96
C ASN A 43 5.88 7.62 -8.28
N ALA A 44 6.39 6.44 -7.96
CA ALA A 44 7.71 6.30 -7.33
C ALA A 44 8.86 6.75 -8.24
N ALA A 45 8.77 6.48 -9.55
CA ALA A 45 9.76 6.95 -10.51
C ALA A 45 9.77 8.49 -10.57
N PHE A 46 8.60 9.11 -10.61
CA PHE A 46 8.45 10.56 -10.58
C PHE A 46 9.00 11.17 -9.29
N GLU A 47 8.62 10.64 -8.12
CA GLU A 47 9.12 11.11 -6.81
C GLU A 47 10.65 10.98 -6.71
N ALA A 48 11.21 9.85 -7.17
CA ALA A 48 12.66 9.65 -7.19
C ALA A 48 13.36 10.70 -8.06
N GLU A 49 12.83 10.99 -9.25
CA GLU A 49 13.36 12.01 -10.16
C GLU A 49 13.33 13.41 -9.51
N GLN A 50 12.22 13.80 -8.86
CA GLN A 50 12.12 15.08 -8.15
C GLN A 50 13.12 15.21 -7.00
N MET A 51 13.54 14.09 -6.40
CA MET A 51 14.55 14.04 -5.35
C MET A 51 16.00 13.93 -5.89
N GLY A 52 16.20 13.92 -7.21
CA GLY A 52 17.52 13.68 -7.82
C GLY A 52 18.04 12.25 -7.64
N LYS A 53 17.14 11.30 -7.39
CA LYS A 53 17.41 9.85 -7.33
C LYS A 53 16.97 9.19 -8.63
N SER A 54 17.33 7.93 -8.80
CA SER A 54 16.82 7.09 -9.89
C SER A 54 16.18 5.83 -9.33
N LEU A 55 15.04 5.44 -9.89
CA LEU A 55 14.38 4.16 -9.64
C LEU A 55 14.69 3.23 -10.81
N THR A 56 15.20 2.04 -10.53
CA THR A 56 15.44 1.01 -11.55
C THR A 56 14.64 -0.24 -11.20
N VAL A 57 13.73 -0.64 -12.09
CA VAL A 57 12.94 -1.86 -11.96
C VAL A 57 13.55 -2.92 -12.88
N ASN A 58 14.41 -3.77 -12.33
CA ASN A 58 15.12 -4.80 -13.11
C ASN A 58 14.18 -5.85 -13.72
N PHE A 59 13.07 -6.14 -13.03
CA PHE A 59 12.07 -7.12 -13.43
C PHE A 59 10.68 -6.49 -13.28
N PRO A 60 10.15 -5.83 -14.32
CA PRO A 60 8.85 -5.18 -14.23
C PRO A 60 7.74 -6.21 -13.99
N PRO A 61 6.68 -5.84 -13.25
CA PRO A 61 5.55 -6.72 -13.05
C PRO A 61 4.87 -7.01 -14.38
N GLY A 62 4.69 -8.29 -14.67
CA GLY A 62 4.00 -8.81 -15.85
C GLY A 62 2.55 -9.17 -15.54
N PRO A 63 1.81 -9.72 -16.52
CA PRO A 63 0.38 -9.98 -16.39
C PRO A 63 0.07 -11.27 -15.62
N TRP A 64 0.89 -11.62 -14.61
CA TRP A 64 0.64 -12.79 -13.77
C TRP A 64 -0.42 -12.48 -12.70
N PRO A 65 -1.29 -13.46 -12.39
CA PRO A 65 -2.34 -13.28 -11.39
C PRO A 65 -1.75 -13.20 -9.97
N LEU A 66 -2.26 -12.25 -9.20
CA LEU A 66 -2.09 -12.13 -7.76
C LEU A 66 -3.42 -12.43 -7.08
N TYR A 67 -3.35 -13.06 -5.92
CA TYR A 67 -4.50 -13.44 -5.12
C TYR A 67 -4.43 -12.73 -3.78
N GLY A 68 -5.49 -11.99 -3.46
CA GLY A 68 -5.60 -11.30 -2.18
C GLY A 68 -6.40 -10.02 -2.29
N ASN A 69 -6.27 -9.19 -1.27
CA ASN A 69 -6.90 -7.87 -1.26
C ASN A 69 -6.04 -6.90 -2.09
N PRO A 70 -6.58 -6.32 -3.19
CA PRO A 70 -5.83 -5.41 -4.04
C PRO A 70 -5.21 -4.24 -3.26
N ASN A 71 -5.99 -3.58 -2.40
CA ASN A 71 -5.52 -2.43 -1.61
C ASN A 71 -4.37 -2.81 -0.67
N ALA A 72 -4.42 -4.01 -0.08
CA ALA A 72 -3.35 -4.48 0.81
C ALA A 72 -2.07 -4.81 0.03
N LEU A 73 -2.22 -5.43 -1.15
CA LEU A 73 -1.09 -5.76 -2.03
C LEU A 73 -0.44 -4.51 -2.66
N GLU A 74 -1.24 -3.50 -2.98
CA GLU A 74 -0.78 -2.19 -3.45
C GLU A 74 -0.01 -1.46 -2.35
N SER A 75 -0.62 -1.29 -1.18
CA SER A 75 0.00 -0.63 -0.03
C SER A 75 1.29 -1.33 0.42
N ALA A 76 1.35 -2.67 0.34
CA ALA A 76 2.56 -3.42 0.65
C ALA A 76 3.74 -3.03 -0.27
N LEU A 77 3.51 -2.84 -1.57
CA LEU A 77 4.55 -2.39 -2.48
C LEU A 77 4.92 -0.92 -2.22
N GLU A 78 3.92 -0.06 -2.07
CA GLU A 78 4.12 1.37 -1.81
C GLU A 78 5.02 1.59 -0.59
N ASN A 79 4.79 0.84 0.50
CA ASN A 79 5.59 0.91 1.73
C ASN A 79 7.06 0.45 1.58
N ILE A 80 7.38 -0.34 0.55
CA ILE A 80 8.77 -0.77 0.30
C ILE A 80 9.49 0.28 -0.55
N VAL A 81 8.75 0.96 -1.43
CA VAL A 81 9.31 1.89 -2.40
C VAL A 81 9.46 3.30 -1.83
N ARG A 82 8.56 3.71 -0.92
CA ARG A 82 8.61 4.98 -0.18
C ARG A 82 9.51 4.90 1.05
#